data_AF-H8MT12-F1
#
_entry.id   AF-H8MT12-F1
#
_cell.length_a   1.000
_cell.length_b   1.000
_cell.length_c   1.000
_cell.angle_alpha   90.00
_cell.angle_beta   90.00
_cell.angle_gamma   90.00
#
_symmetry.space_group_name_H-M   'P 1'
#
loop_
_entity.id
_entity.type
_entity.pdbx_description
1 polymer ?
#
loop_
_entity_poly.entity_id
_entity_poly.type
_entity_poly.pdbx_seq_one_letter_code
_entity_poly.pdbx_strand_id
1 'polypeptide(L)'
;MGEITAINLFVWTWDRVLANAEWARVGPDSWKENLRTGFVWDADGFLTNQFAHPYHGSLYFTAARDNGVPYLATLPFTLFGSAQWELFAENEPPSVNDLLNTSVGGMAMGEALYRLSSLVLDTEARGGERFVRELTAAAMSPVRGFNRVVRGDVTRQEPTPTEWRPRDLSIWGTVGYLKLGDGQPLPWGEDQFFIQLAMRYGDMYQGPLHRPFDAFDARVQFTTAESSLISHSKLQGLIAKSSLLSTEKDELRLGFLQQISHVDTQAYELGGQSLEFGLLHERHFNAHSKLRTALLLDGSLITGISSEHSGKANRDYDYGPGLGMNLQLAYMRGDWEVLTLEASTSHIMVLDGSKGSHQVFTGQLQADIPVFEHLGLGTELNWFHRHSRFDTYPDVLKEAYQLRIFLSVHY
;
A
#
# COMPACT_ATOMS: atom_id res chain seq x y z
N MET A 1 19.08 14.61 -2.46
CA MET A 1 20.34 13.80 -2.52
C MET A 1 21.01 13.74 -1.16
N GLY A 2 21.46 14.86 -0.56
CA GLY A 2 22.10 14.84 0.77
C GLY A 2 21.27 14.18 1.88
N GLU A 3 19.99 14.54 2.02
CA GLU A 3 19.08 13.89 2.98
C GLU A 3 18.91 12.38 2.73
N ILE A 4 18.84 11.96 1.46
CA ILE A 4 18.70 10.55 1.07
C ILE A 4 19.94 9.75 1.49
N THR A 5 21.14 10.27 1.22
CA THR A 5 22.38 9.66 1.67
C THR A 5 22.46 9.63 3.21
N ALA A 6 21.94 10.64 3.91
CA ALA A 6 21.88 10.65 5.37
C ALA A 6 20.93 9.58 5.92
N ILE A 7 19.79 9.34 5.25
CA ILE A 7 18.87 8.23 5.57
C ILE A 7 19.61 6.90 5.44
N ASN A 8 20.26 6.63 4.30
CA ASN A 8 21.01 5.39 4.09
C ASN A 8 22.10 5.21 5.14
N LEU A 9 22.87 6.26 5.42
CA LEU A 9 23.92 6.21 6.43
C LEU A 9 23.35 5.92 7.82
N PHE A 10 22.20 6.50 8.17
CA PHE A 10 21.55 6.27 9.46
C PHE A 10 21.10 4.81 9.60
N VAL A 11 20.35 4.29 8.62
CA VAL A 11 19.84 2.91 8.65
C VAL A 11 21.00 1.92 8.61
N TRP A 12 21.97 2.12 7.71
CA TRP A 12 23.19 1.30 7.67
C TRP A 12 23.97 1.32 9.00
N THR A 13 24.10 2.48 9.65
CA THR A 13 24.78 2.58 10.95
C THR A 13 24.04 1.77 12.01
N TRP A 14 22.70 1.84 12.03
CA TRP A 14 21.88 1.02 12.90
C TRP A 14 22.14 -0.46 12.66
N ASP A 15 22.08 -0.92 11.41
CA ASP A 15 22.26 -2.34 11.08
C ASP A 15 23.68 -2.83 11.39
N ARG A 16 24.68 -2.01 11.09
CA ARG A 16 26.09 -2.33 11.30
C ARG A 16 26.48 -2.38 12.77
N VAL A 17 26.00 -1.42 13.58
CA VAL A 17 26.49 -1.19 14.95
C VAL A 17 25.54 -1.77 15.99
N LEU A 18 24.24 -1.62 15.81
CA LEU A 18 23.23 -2.01 16.81
C LEU A 18 22.63 -3.37 16.51
N ALA A 19 22.19 -3.62 15.27
CA ALA A 19 21.68 -4.93 14.87
C ALA A 19 22.81 -5.95 14.64
N ASN A 20 24.05 -5.47 14.44
CA ASN A 20 25.24 -6.27 14.14
C ASN A 20 25.02 -7.24 12.95
N ALA A 21 24.28 -6.78 11.94
CA ALA A 21 23.97 -7.56 10.75
C ALA A 21 25.25 -7.89 9.96
N GLU A 22 25.34 -9.14 9.48
CA GLU A 22 26.49 -9.57 8.67
C GLU A 22 26.48 -8.92 7.28
N TRP A 23 25.30 -8.76 6.68
CA TRP A 23 25.12 -8.14 5.37
C TRP A 23 25.50 -6.65 5.35
N ALA A 24 25.40 -5.94 6.49
CA ALA A 24 25.77 -4.52 6.61
C ALA A 24 27.30 -4.29 6.68
N ARG A 25 28.11 -5.35 6.68
CA ARG A 25 29.58 -5.26 6.74
C ARG A 25 30.14 -4.97 5.35
N VAL A 26 30.09 -3.70 4.97
CA VAL A 26 30.50 -3.22 3.65
C VAL A 26 31.88 -2.56 3.65
N GLY A 27 32.50 -2.54 2.47
CA GLY A 27 33.75 -1.84 2.21
C GLY A 27 34.07 -1.82 0.72
N PRO A 28 35.24 -1.29 0.31
CA PRO A 28 35.60 -1.16 -1.10
C PRO A 28 35.53 -2.47 -1.89
N ASP A 29 35.84 -3.60 -1.25
CA ASP A 29 35.76 -4.92 -1.88
C ASP A 29 34.32 -5.34 -2.18
N SER A 30 33.38 -5.16 -1.24
CA SER A 30 31.97 -5.49 -1.47
C SER A 30 31.35 -4.55 -2.50
N TRP A 31 31.68 -3.25 -2.46
CA TRP A 31 31.21 -2.30 -3.47
C TRP A 31 31.68 -2.66 -4.88
N LYS A 32 32.95 -3.06 -5.02
CA LYS A 32 33.50 -3.50 -6.29
C LYS A 32 32.81 -4.77 -6.79
N GLU A 33 32.51 -5.71 -5.90
CA GLU A 33 31.80 -6.92 -6.25
C GLU A 33 30.35 -6.62 -6.67
N ASN A 34 29.61 -5.79 -5.94
CA ASN A 34 28.25 -5.39 -6.29
C ASN A 34 28.18 -4.70 -7.65
N LEU A 35 29.12 -3.78 -7.93
CA LEU A 35 29.23 -3.11 -9.23
C LEU A 35 29.58 -4.08 -10.38
N ARG A 36 30.30 -5.17 -10.09
CA ARG A 36 30.69 -6.17 -11.10
C ARG A 36 29.56 -7.17 -11.36
N THR A 37 28.91 -7.64 -10.31
CA THR A 37 27.82 -8.63 -10.37
C THR A 37 26.58 -8.00 -11.02
N GLY A 38 26.29 -6.74 -10.69
CA GLY A 38 25.07 -6.09 -11.13
C GLY A 38 23.83 -6.65 -10.44
N PHE A 39 22.66 -6.20 -10.89
CA PHE A 39 21.40 -6.51 -10.20
C PHE A 39 20.92 -7.94 -10.48
N VAL A 40 20.53 -8.64 -9.41
CA VAL A 40 19.97 -10.00 -9.41
C VAL A 40 18.59 -10.00 -8.75
N TRP A 41 17.98 -11.17 -8.57
CA TRP A 41 16.75 -11.32 -7.78
C TRP A 41 17.09 -11.91 -6.42
N ASP A 42 16.71 -11.23 -5.35
CA ASP A 42 16.98 -11.70 -3.99
C ASP A 42 16.08 -12.88 -3.56
N ALA A 43 16.23 -13.25 -2.29
CA ALA A 43 15.43 -14.26 -1.60
C ALA A 43 14.80 -13.71 -0.30
N ASP A 44 14.48 -12.42 -0.27
CA ASP A 44 13.99 -11.74 0.92
C ASP A 44 12.58 -12.18 1.30
N GLY A 45 12.27 -12.11 2.60
CA GLY A 45 10.94 -12.44 3.12
C GLY A 45 9.85 -11.55 2.53
N PHE A 46 8.64 -12.09 2.38
CA PHE A 46 7.55 -11.44 1.66
C PHE A 46 7.16 -10.07 2.25
N LEU A 47 7.04 -9.96 3.57
CA LEU A 47 6.78 -8.69 4.26
C LEU A 47 7.89 -7.65 4.01
N THR A 48 9.16 -8.06 4.02
CA THR A 48 10.27 -7.14 3.73
C THR A 48 10.09 -6.56 2.33
N ASN A 49 9.92 -7.45 1.36
CA ASN A 49 9.84 -7.12 -0.04
C ASN A 49 8.61 -6.27 -0.42
N GLN A 50 7.44 -6.62 0.12
CA GLN A 50 6.16 -6.00 -0.24
C GLN A 50 5.74 -4.84 0.67
N PHE A 51 6.40 -4.65 1.83
CA PHE A 51 6.07 -3.56 2.75
C PHE A 51 7.30 -2.77 3.23
N ALA A 52 8.34 -3.43 3.72
CA ALA A 52 9.50 -2.72 4.30
C ALA A 52 10.28 -1.91 3.25
N HIS A 53 10.51 -2.46 2.06
CA HIS A 53 11.14 -1.74 0.94
C HIS A 53 10.31 -0.51 0.51
N PRO A 54 9.00 -0.62 0.22
CA PRO A 54 8.14 0.54 0.00
C PRO A 54 8.20 1.57 1.14
N TYR A 55 8.24 1.13 2.40
CA TYR A 55 8.37 2.03 3.54
C TYR A 55 9.73 2.75 3.56
N HIS A 56 10.83 2.07 3.31
CA HIS A 56 12.16 2.70 3.20
C HIS A 56 12.18 3.71 2.05
N GLY A 57 11.63 3.33 0.90
CA GLY A 57 11.46 4.22 -0.25
C GLY A 57 10.63 5.46 0.04
N SER A 58 9.64 5.35 0.94
CA SER A 58 8.81 6.48 1.38
C SER A 58 9.64 7.55 2.11
N LEU A 59 10.76 7.19 2.73
CA LEU A 59 11.70 8.11 3.35
C LEU A 59 12.46 8.91 2.28
N TYR A 60 12.94 8.23 1.23
CA TYR A 60 13.59 8.91 0.09
C TYR A 60 12.63 9.83 -0.65
N PHE A 61 11.40 9.36 -0.84
CA PHE A 61 10.32 10.15 -1.42
C PHE A 61 10.08 11.41 -0.60
N THR A 62 9.90 11.27 0.72
CA THR A 62 9.64 12.38 1.62
C THR A 62 10.80 13.38 1.61
N ALA A 63 12.05 12.93 1.61
CA ALA A 63 13.22 13.79 1.51
C ALA A 63 13.19 14.68 0.25
N ALA A 64 12.78 14.15 -0.90
CA ALA A 64 12.62 14.95 -2.10
C ALA A 64 11.37 15.85 -2.05
N ARG A 65 10.22 15.26 -1.65
CA ARG A 65 8.90 15.89 -1.66
C ARG A 65 8.81 17.09 -0.74
N ASP A 66 9.39 16.98 0.45
CA ASP A 66 9.44 18.02 1.48
C ASP A 66 10.40 19.17 1.11
N ASN A 67 11.33 18.92 0.17
CA ASN A 67 12.17 19.94 -0.47
C ASN A 67 11.52 20.53 -1.74
N GLY A 68 10.22 20.30 -1.96
CA GLY A 68 9.45 20.94 -3.03
C GLY A 68 9.47 20.21 -4.37
N VAL A 69 10.05 19.00 -4.46
CA VAL A 69 10.01 18.19 -5.68
C VAL A 69 8.58 17.64 -5.88
N PRO A 70 7.94 17.84 -7.05
CA PRO A 70 6.60 17.32 -7.30
C PRO A 70 6.60 15.80 -7.47
N TYR A 71 5.46 15.15 -7.20
CA TYR A 71 5.29 13.69 -7.17
C TYR A 71 6.03 12.93 -8.28
N LEU A 72 5.74 13.22 -9.56
CA LEU A 72 6.38 12.47 -10.67
C LEU A 72 7.89 12.70 -10.77
N ALA A 73 8.39 13.85 -10.30
CA ALA A 73 9.80 14.18 -10.33
C ALA A 73 10.59 13.58 -9.15
N THR A 74 9.94 12.92 -8.19
CA THR A 74 10.65 12.23 -7.09
C THR A 74 11.18 10.87 -7.50
N LEU A 75 10.71 10.26 -8.59
CA LEU A 75 11.17 8.94 -9.07
C LEU A 75 12.71 8.80 -9.15
N PRO A 76 13.46 9.72 -9.80
CA PRO A 76 14.92 9.62 -9.82
C PRO A 76 15.57 9.72 -8.42
N PHE A 77 14.90 10.33 -7.45
CA PHE A 77 15.39 10.43 -6.08
C PHE A 77 15.18 9.14 -5.30
N THR A 78 14.01 8.52 -5.43
CA THR A 78 13.73 7.21 -4.81
C THR A 78 14.59 6.11 -5.42
N LEU A 79 14.75 6.13 -6.76
CA LEU A 79 15.69 5.25 -7.47
C LEU A 79 17.14 5.47 -7.02
N PHE A 80 17.56 6.71 -6.85
CA PHE A 80 18.90 6.99 -6.33
C PHE A 80 19.10 6.44 -4.92
N GLY A 81 18.13 6.64 -4.01
CA GLY A 81 18.23 6.14 -2.64
C GLY A 81 18.30 4.63 -2.59
N SER A 82 17.44 3.95 -3.35
CA SER A 82 17.44 2.49 -3.44
C SER A 82 18.72 1.97 -4.10
N ALA A 83 19.13 2.48 -5.26
CA ALA A 83 20.38 2.05 -5.89
C ALA A 83 21.61 2.34 -5.00
N GLN A 84 21.61 3.45 -4.25
CA GLN A 84 22.67 3.74 -3.29
C GLN A 84 22.71 2.71 -2.16
N TRP A 85 21.55 2.26 -1.68
CA TRP A 85 21.45 1.21 -0.67
C TRP A 85 22.01 -0.11 -1.20
N GLU A 86 21.43 -0.64 -2.28
CA GLU A 86 21.80 -1.91 -2.91
C GLU A 86 23.30 -2.01 -3.28
N LEU A 87 23.88 -0.92 -3.79
CA LEU A 87 25.26 -0.94 -4.27
C LEU A 87 26.30 -0.71 -3.17
N PHE A 88 25.93 -0.06 -2.07
CA PHE A 88 26.93 0.46 -1.11
C PHE A 88 26.62 0.21 0.37
N ALA A 89 25.38 -0.11 0.74
CA ALA A 89 24.97 -0.34 2.13
C ALA A 89 24.92 -1.84 2.50
N GLU A 90 25.01 -2.72 1.50
CA GLU A 90 24.97 -4.17 1.69
C GLU A 90 26.19 -4.86 1.04
N ASN A 91 26.56 -6.02 1.54
CA ASN A 91 27.58 -6.89 0.92
C ASN A 91 26.96 -8.06 0.14
N GLU A 92 25.64 -8.10 0.07
CA GLU A 92 24.87 -8.99 -0.78
C GLU A 92 24.75 -8.38 -2.18
N PRO A 93 24.57 -9.21 -3.23
CA PRO A 93 24.37 -8.71 -4.58
C PRO A 93 23.13 -7.81 -4.66
N PRO A 94 23.21 -6.67 -5.38
CA PRO A 94 22.10 -5.72 -5.47
C PRO A 94 20.87 -6.34 -6.15
N SER A 95 19.66 -5.95 -5.74
CA SER A 95 18.40 -6.59 -6.13
C SER A 95 17.53 -5.74 -7.09
N VAL A 96 17.09 -6.34 -8.20
CA VAL A 96 16.18 -5.69 -9.17
C VAL A 96 14.82 -5.45 -8.55
N ASN A 97 14.29 -6.43 -7.81
CA ASN A 97 12.97 -6.29 -7.21
C ASN A 97 12.97 -5.22 -6.13
N ASP A 98 14.04 -5.08 -5.35
CA ASP A 98 14.15 -4.04 -4.34
C ASP A 98 14.25 -2.66 -4.95
N LEU A 99 14.95 -2.53 -6.09
CA LEU A 99 14.99 -1.28 -6.84
C LEU A 99 13.59 -0.81 -7.26
N LEU A 100 12.73 -1.74 -7.70
CA LEU A 100 11.35 -1.44 -8.08
C LEU A 100 10.46 -1.22 -6.85
N ASN A 101 10.50 -2.15 -5.89
CA ASN A 101 9.65 -2.16 -4.70
C ASN A 101 9.88 -0.90 -3.86
N THR A 102 11.15 -0.60 -3.59
CA THR A 102 11.56 0.59 -2.85
C THR A 102 11.20 1.86 -3.62
N SER A 103 11.47 1.91 -4.93
CA SER A 103 11.33 3.18 -5.65
C SER A 103 9.89 3.54 -5.98
N VAL A 104 9.16 2.65 -6.65
CA VAL A 104 7.80 2.93 -7.11
C VAL A 104 6.81 2.86 -5.94
N GLY A 105 7.01 1.93 -5.02
CA GLY A 105 6.16 1.73 -3.85
C GLY A 105 6.37 2.82 -2.83
N GLY A 106 7.64 3.23 -2.67
CA GLY A 106 8.02 4.37 -1.88
C GLY A 106 7.37 5.68 -2.33
N MET A 107 7.15 5.87 -3.63
CA MET A 107 6.41 7.04 -4.12
C MET A 107 4.96 7.04 -3.63
N ALA A 108 4.23 5.94 -3.82
CA ALA A 108 2.83 5.86 -3.41
C ALA A 108 2.69 6.00 -1.88
N MET A 109 3.42 5.18 -1.12
CA MET A 109 3.37 5.20 0.34
C MET A 109 3.86 6.55 0.89
N GLY A 110 4.92 7.11 0.33
CA GLY A 110 5.48 8.39 0.74
C GLY A 110 4.54 9.57 0.53
N GLU A 111 3.83 9.65 -0.60
CA GLU A 111 2.87 10.74 -0.82
C GLU A 111 1.65 10.62 0.10
N ALA A 112 1.17 9.40 0.36
CA ALA A 112 0.10 9.18 1.32
C ALA A 112 0.53 9.61 2.74
N LEU A 113 1.70 9.16 3.22
CA LEU A 113 2.22 9.53 4.54
C LEU A 113 2.56 11.04 4.65
N TYR A 114 3.04 11.66 3.56
CA TYR A 114 3.27 13.11 3.50
C TYR A 114 1.96 13.89 3.63
N ARG A 115 0.88 13.44 2.97
CA ARG A 115 -0.44 14.08 3.07
C ARG A 115 -1.10 13.84 4.42
N LEU A 116 -1.00 12.63 4.96
CA LEU A 116 -1.49 12.28 6.30
C LEU A 116 -0.78 13.10 7.38
N SER A 117 0.54 13.22 7.33
CA SER A 117 1.26 14.10 8.24
C SER A 117 0.82 15.57 8.09
N SER A 118 0.51 16.04 6.87
CA SER A 118 -0.02 17.40 6.65
C SER A 118 -1.38 17.61 7.31
N LEU A 119 -2.25 16.60 7.24
CA LEU A 119 -3.59 16.64 7.82
C LEU A 119 -3.55 16.84 9.34
N VAL A 120 -2.60 16.20 10.02
CA VAL A 120 -2.45 16.29 11.48
C VAL A 120 -1.83 17.62 11.92
N LEU A 121 -0.90 18.16 11.12
CA LEU A 121 -0.22 19.41 11.42
C LEU A 121 -1.18 20.61 11.47
N ASP A 122 -0.87 21.53 12.38
CA ASP A 122 -1.52 22.82 12.54
C ASP A 122 -0.44 23.82 12.98
N THR A 123 -0.14 24.80 12.12
CA THR A 123 0.92 25.78 12.37
C THR A 123 0.47 26.92 13.29
N GLU A 124 -0.83 27.03 13.56
CA GLU A 124 -1.44 28.03 14.43
C GLU A 124 -1.56 27.52 15.87
N ALA A 125 -1.60 26.18 16.05
CA ALA A 125 -1.58 25.54 17.36
C ALA A 125 -0.39 25.97 18.23
N ARG A 126 -0.55 25.89 19.56
CA ARG A 126 0.47 26.30 20.54
C ARG A 126 0.60 25.29 21.68
N GLY A 127 1.73 25.36 22.40
CA GLY A 127 1.96 24.58 23.61
C GLY A 127 1.89 23.06 23.38
N GLY A 128 1.22 22.36 24.30
CA GLY A 128 1.12 20.90 24.26
C GLY A 128 0.37 20.35 23.06
N GLU A 129 -0.66 21.05 22.56
CA GLU A 129 -1.39 20.64 21.36
C GLU A 129 -0.46 20.58 20.15
N ARG A 130 0.34 21.65 19.93
CA ARG A 130 1.31 21.68 18.85
C ARG A 130 2.34 20.56 18.96
N PHE A 131 2.85 20.32 20.17
CA PHE A 131 3.80 19.23 20.40
C PHE A 131 3.22 17.88 19.98
N VAL A 132 1.99 17.56 20.38
CA VAL A 132 1.33 16.29 20.02
C VAL A 132 1.10 16.18 18.51
N ARG A 133 0.69 17.27 17.86
CA ARG A 133 0.50 17.30 16.39
C ARG A 133 1.81 17.09 15.63
N GLU A 134 2.86 17.80 16.00
CA GLU A 134 4.19 17.65 15.40
C GLU A 134 4.76 16.24 15.64
N LEU A 135 4.59 15.68 16.85
CA LEU A 135 5.02 14.32 17.16
C LEU A 135 4.25 13.27 16.35
N THR A 136 2.93 13.43 16.24
CA THR A 136 2.08 12.52 15.46
C THR A 136 2.41 12.59 13.97
N ALA A 137 2.62 13.80 13.43
CA ALA A 137 3.05 14.01 12.06
C ALA A 137 4.46 13.40 11.80
N ALA A 138 5.38 13.52 12.75
CA ALA A 138 6.70 12.91 12.67
C ALA A 138 6.63 11.37 12.73
N ALA A 139 5.71 10.78 13.50
CA ALA A 139 5.50 9.33 13.50
C ALA A 139 4.99 8.82 12.15
N MET A 140 4.13 9.58 11.46
CA MET A 140 3.64 9.25 10.12
C MET A 140 4.72 9.47 9.04
N SER A 141 5.48 10.56 9.13
CA SER A 141 6.49 10.95 8.14
C SER A 141 7.78 11.41 8.86
N PRO A 142 8.67 10.48 9.24
CA PRO A 142 9.83 10.78 10.08
C PRO A 142 10.79 11.80 9.50
N VAL A 143 11.09 11.68 8.19
CA VAL A 143 11.98 12.62 7.48
C VAL A 143 11.41 14.03 7.50
N ARG A 144 10.10 14.17 7.29
CA ARG A 144 9.43 15.46 7.37
C ARG A 144 9.46 16.04 8.79
N GLY A 145 9.18 15.21 9.79
CA GLY A 145 9.27 15.61 11.20
C GLY A 145 10.66 16.14 11.55
N PHE A 146 11.71 15.41 11.13
CA PHE A 146 13.10 15.84 11.28
C PHE A 146 13.37 17.17 10.56
N ASN A 147 12.98 17.29 9.29
CA ASN A 147 13.18 18.51 8.51
C ASN A 147 12.49 19.72 9.15
N ARG A 148 11.28 19.55 9.68
CA ARG A 148 10.57 20.62 10.40
C ARG A 148 11.30 21.06 11.66
N VAL A 149 11.92 20.14 12.40
CA VAL A 149 12.76 20.48 13.56
C VAL A 149 13.98 21.27 13.13
N VAL A 150 14.72 20.78 12.12
CA VAL A 150 15.95 21.41 11.62
C VAL A 150 15.68 22.80 11.04
N ARG A 151 14.56 22.97 10.32
CA ARG A 151 14.15 24.27 9.75
C ARG A 151 13.53 25.23 10.77
N GLY A 152 13.23 24.76 11.98
CA GLY A 152 12.52 25.55 13.00
C GLY A 152 11.02 25.69 12.76
N ASP A 153 10.47 24.98 11.77
CA ASP A 153 9.03 24.98 11.43
C ASP A 153 8.16 24.49 12.58
N VAL A 154 8.71 23.71 13.51
CA VAL A 154 8.02 23.24 14.73
C VAL A 154 7.72 24.35 15.74
N THR A 155 8.29 25.55 15.56
CA THR A 155 8.00 26.73 16.41
C THR A 155 7.41 27.91 15.63
N ARG A 156 7.51 27.91 14.29
CA ARG A 156 7.00 28.98 13.42
C ARG A 156 5.49 29.09 13.50
N GLN A 157 4.95 30.29 13.72
CA GLN A 157 3.50 30.52 13.72
C GLN A 157 3.10 31.24 12.44
N GLU A 158 2.20 30.62 11.69
CA GLU A 158 1.68 31.10 10.42
C GLU A 158 0.33 30.42 10.15
N PRO A 159 -0.50 30.99 9.26
CA PRO A 159 -1.76 30.35 8.86
C PRO A 159 -1.53 28.94 8.35
N THR A 160 -2.33 27.98 8.81
CA THR A 160 -2.21 26.60 8.33
C THR A 160 -2.53 26.54 6.84
N PRO A 161 -1.67 25.95 6.00
CA PRO A 161 -1.91 25.87 4.57
C PRO A 161 -3.23 25.16 4.26
N THR A 162 -4.10 25.81 3.49
CA THR A 162 -5.45 25.31 3.20
C THR A 162 -5.44 23.95 2.49
N GLU A 163 -4.39 23.68 1.74
CA GLU A 163 -4.20 22.44 0.99
C GLU A 163 -3.89 21.21 1.86
N TRP A 164 -3.63 21.41 3.16
CA TRP A 164 -3.49 20.32 4.14
C TRP A 164 -4.83 19.74 4.59
N ARG A 165 -5.94 20.35 4.17
CA ARG A 165 -7.29 19.90 4.48
C ARG A 165 -7.95 19.38 3.21
N PRO A 166 -8.22 18.07 3.09
CA PRO A 166 -9.01 17.55 1.99
C PRO A 166 -10.45 18.07 2.10
N ARG A 167 -11.18 18.04 0.98
CA ARG A 167 -12.60 18.40 0.97
C ARG A 167 -13.45 17.37 1.70
N ASP A 168 -13.11 16.11 1.48
CA ASP A 168 -13.78 14.96 2.06
C ASP A 168 -12.75 14.10 2.78
N LEU A 169 -13.11 13.62 3.97
CA LEU A 169 -12.31 12.69 4.75
C LEU A 169 -13.27 11.76 5.46
N SER A 170 -13.04 10.46 5.34
CA SER A 170 -13.74 9.44 6.12
C SER A 170 -12.71 8.50 6.71
N ILE A 171 -12.81 8.21 8.00
CA ILE A 171 -11.92 7.28 8.69
C ILE A 171 -12.79 6.30 9.47
N TRP A 172 -12.52 5.02 9.33
CA TRP A 172 -13.24 4.02 10.11
C TRP A 172 -12.32 2.90 10.57
N GLY A 173 -12.61 2.40 11.77
CA GLY A 173 -11.96 1.25 12.36
C GLY A 173 -12.94 0.08 12.44
N THR A 174 -12.45 -1.13 12.18
CA THR A 174 -13.20 -2.36 12.41
C THR A 174 -12.44 -3.29 13.33
N VAL A 175 -13.17 -3.95 14.22
CA VAL A 175 -12.64 -5.00 15.10
C VAL A 175 -13.60 -6.17 15.05
N GLY A 176 -13.06 -7.37 14.88
CA GLY A 176 -13.91 -8.52 14.67
C GLY A 176 -13.23 -9.86 14.78
N TYR A 177 -14.05 -10.87 14.57
CA TYR A 177 -13.65 -12.25 14.46
C TYR A 177 -13.69 -12.66 12.98
N LEU A 178 -12.74 -13.48 12.58
CA LEU A 178 -12.71 -14.07 11.25
C LEU A 178 -12.41 -15.55 11.31
N LYS A 179 -12.97 -16.28 10.35
CA LYS A 179 -12.73 -17.70 10.15
C LYS A 179 -12.10 -17.94 8.78
N LEU A 180 -10.92 -18.57 8.75
CA LEU A 180 -10.13 -18.81 7.55
C LEU A 180 -10.17 -20.29 7.14
N GLY A 181 -10.71 -20.58 5.97
CA GLY A 181 -10.64 -21.91 5.36
C GLY A 181 -9.64 -21.93 4.21
N ASP A 182 -8.44 -22.48 4.45
CA ASP A 182 -7.43 -22.75 3.41
C ASP A 182 -7.58 -24.19 2.90
N GLY A 183 -8.14 -24.36 1.70
CA GLY A 183 -8.43 -25.67 1.11
C GLY A 183 -9.46 -26.54 1.87
N GLN A 184 -10.02 -26.05 2.99
CA GLN A 184 -11.00 -26.73 3.83
C GLN A 184 -12.27 -25.88 3.98
N PRO A 185 -13.45 -26.50 4.19
CA PRO A 185 -14.67 -25.77 4.52
C PRO A 185 -14.54 -24.87 5.76
N LEU A 186 -15.12 -23.67 5.68
CA LEU A 186 -15.10 -22.65 6.74
C LEU A 186 -15.36 -23.20 8.16
N PRO A 187 -16.31 -24.11 8.44
CA PRO A 187 -16.55 -24.62 9.80
C PRO A 187 -15.33 -25.28 10.47
N TRP A 188 -14.39 -25.81 9.68
CA TRP A 188 -13.15 -26.43 10.14
C TRP A 188 -11.91 -25.54 9.93
N GLY A 189 -12.12 -24.30 9.50
CA GLY A 189 -11.07 -23.31 9.35
C GLY A 189 -10.52 -22.77 10.67
N GLU A 190 -9.47 -21.97 10.57
CA GLU A 190 -8.81 -21.34 11.71
C GLU A 190 -9.60 -20.15 12.25
N ASP A 191 -9.61 -20.03 13.57
CA ASP A 191 -10.27 -18.96 14.30
C ASP A 191 -9.26 -17.84 14.61
N GLN A 192 -9.53 -16.63 14.13
CA GLN A 192 -8.66 -15.48 14.33
C GLN A 192 -9.47 -14.21 14.71
N PHE A 193 -8.78 -13.23 15.27
CA PHE A 193 -9.30 -11.88 15.52
C PHE A 193 -8.53 -10.88 14.68
N PHE A 194 -9.19 -9.80 14.31
CA PHE A 194 -8.55 -8.74 13.55
C PHE A 194 -8.95 -7.34 14.01
N ILE A 195 -8.05 -6.41 13.73
CA ILE A 195 -8.29 -4.97 13.76
C ILE A 195 -7.90 -4.43 12.39
N GLN A 196 -8.80 -3.67 11.77
CA GLN A 196 -8.52 -2.98 10.52
C GLN A 196 -8.80 -1.48 10.69
N LEU A 197 -7.92 -0.68 10.10
CA LEU A 197 -8.10 0.76 9.94
C LEU A 197 -8.21 1.06 8.46
N ALA A 198 -9.22 1.84 8.09
CA ALA A 198 -9.44 2.26 6.73
C ALA A 198 -9.74 3.75 6.67
N MET A 199 -9.39 4.35 5.54
CA MET A 199 -9.61 5.75 5.30
C MET A 199 -9.85 6.05 3.84
N ARG A 200 -10.60 7.12 3.62
CA ARG A 200 -10.77 7.80 2.34
C ARG A 200 -10.33 9.24 2.49
N TYR A 201 -9.29 9.60 1.76
CA TYR A 201 -8.80 10.97 1.68
C TYR A 201 -9.27 11.56 0.35
N GLY A 202 -10.04 12.65 0.39
CA GLY A 202 -10.58 13.30 -0.82
C GLY A 202 -11.61 12.46 -1.57
N ASP A 203 -11.91 12.87 -2.81
CA ASP A 203 -12.90 12.20 -3.66
C ASP A 203 -12.33 11.88 -5.05
N MET A 204 -12.24 10.59 -5.37
CA MET A 204 -11.75 10.10 -6.65
C MET A 204 -12.77 10.32 -7.79
N TYR A 205 -14.06 10.33 -7.47
CA TYR A 205 -15.18 10.38 -8.40
C TYR A 205 -15.62 11.81 -8.72
N GLN A 206 -15.57 12.73 -7.75
CA GLN A 206 -16.08 14.09 -7.87
C GLN A 206 -15.01 15.19 -7.85
N GLY A 207 -15.36 16.38 -8.34
CA GLY A 207 -14.54 17.58 -8.21
C GLY A 207 -13.23 17.60 -9.03
N PRO A 208 -12.53 18.73 -9.11
CA PRO A 208 -11.24 18.81 -9.81
C PRO A 208 -10.14 18.03 -9.09
N LEU A 209 -9.15 17.55 -9.85
CA LEU A 209 -7.87 17.07 -9.29
C LEU A 209 -6.82 18.15 -9.52
N HIS A 210 -6.12 18.58 -8.47
CA HIS A 210 -5.06 19.59 -8.62
C HIS A 210 -3.67 18.94 -8.65
N ARG A 211 -3.45 17.90 -7.86
CA ARG A 211 -2.16 17.18 -7.73
C ARG A 211 -2.40 15.68 -7.57
N PRO A 212 -1.43 14.82 -7.94
CA PRO A 212 -1.46 13.40 -7.61
C PRO A 212 -1.71 13.19 -6.11
N PHE A 213 -2.53 12.19 -5.77
CA PHE A 213 -2.96 11.84 -4.42
C PHE A 213 -3.76 12.95 -3.69
N ASP A 214 -4.36 13.91 -4.40
CA ASP A 214 -5.44 14.73 -3.79
C ASP A 214 -6.68 13.88 -3.45
N ALA A 215 -6.76 12.66 -3.98
CA ALA A 215 -7.65 11.62 -3.49
C ALA A 215 -6.94 10.25 -3.42
N PHE A 216 -7.12 9.51 -2.33
CA PHE A 216 -6.64 8.14 -2.18
C PHE A 216 -7.44 7.39 -1.10
N ASP A 217 -7.54 6.08 -1.26
CA ASP A 217 -8.07 5.16 -0.26
C ASP A 217 -6.92 4.35 0.33
N ALA A 218 -6.93 4.14 1.65
CA ALA A 218 -5.93 3.31 2.33
C ALA A 218 -6.59 2.41 3.37
N ARG A 219 -6.10 1.17 3.48
CA ARG A 219 -6.48 0.23 4.54
C ARG A 219 -5.28 -0.56 5.03
N VAL A 220 -5.29 -0.89 6.31
CA VAL A 220 -4.32 -1.77 6.96
C VAL A 220 -5.05 -2.66 7.96
N GLN A 221 -4.67 -3.94 8.02
CA GLN A 221 -5.25 -4.94 8.90
C GLN A 221 -4.18 -5.73 9.62
N PHE A 222 -4.42 -5.94 10.91
CA PHE A 222 -3.64 -6.78 11.81
C PHE A 222 -4.52 -7.95 12.22
N THR A 223 -4.02 -9.17 12.06
CA THR A 223 -4.77 -10.40 12.33
C THR A 223 -3.95 -11.28 13.28
N THR A 224 -4.61 -11.89 14.27
CA THR A 224 -3.96 -12.80 15.20
C THR A 224 -3.58 -14.11 14.52
N ALA A 225 -2.54 -14.78 14.99
CA ALA A 225 -2.06 -16.08 14.50
C ALA A 225 -1.45 -16.07 13.08
N GLU A 226 -1.31 -14.89 12.46
CA GLU A 226 -0.51 -14.72 11.25
C GLU A 226 0.99 -14.67 11.57
N SER A 227 1.82 -15.07 10.60
CA SER A 227 3.29 -14.95 10.65
C SER A 227 3.73 -13.49 10.59
N SER A 228 3.04 -12.67 9.79
CA SER A 228 3.27 -11.24 9.63
C SER A 228 2.41 -10.42 10.57
N LEU A 229 2.97 -9.33 11.10
CA LEU A 229 2.21 -8.34 11.87
C LEU A 229 1.11 -7.69 11.00
N ILE A 230 1.43 -7.39 9.74
CA ILE A 230 0.53 -6.74 8.80
C ILE A 230 -0.01 -7.81 7.87
N SER A 231 -1.24 -8.26 8.13
CA SER A 231 -1.90 -9.29 7.32
C SER A 231 -2.44 -8.77 5.99
N HIS A 232 -2.94 -7.53 5.98
CA HIS A 232 -3.37 -6.87 4.75
C HIS A 232 -3.00 -5.39 4.79
N SER A 233 -2.57 -4.86 3.65
CA SER A 233 -2.53 -3.43 3.41
C SER A 233 -2.84 -3.15 1.94
N LYS A 234 -3.53 -2.04 1.69
CA LYS A 234 -3.84 -1.56 0.34
C LYS A 234 -3.88 -0.05 0.36
N LEU A 235 -3.19 0.58 -0.57
CA LEU A 235 -3.22 2.02 -0.82
C LEU A 235 -3.45 2.22 -2.31
N GLN A 236 -4.50 2.94 -2.67
CA GLN A 236 -4.86 3.27 -4.05
C GLN A 236 -4.99 4.79 -4.18
N GLY A 237 -4.08 5.40 -4.92
CA GLY A 237 -3.99 6.85 -5.05
C GLY A 237 -4.24 7.34 -6.47
N LEU A 238 -5.07 8.37 -6.61
CA LEU A 238 -5.40 8.97 -7.90
C LEU A 238 -4.28 9.89 -8.38
N ILE A 239 -3.69 9.58 -9.54
CA ILE A 239 -2.62 10.40 -10.16
C ILE A 239 -3.21 11.44 -11.11
N ALA A 240 -4.16 11.03 -11.96
CA ALA A 240 -4.82 11.90 -12.93
C ALA A 240 -6.28 11.46 -13.12
N LYS A 241 -7.17 12.42 -13.41
CA LYS A 241 -8.54 12.12 -13.87
C LYS A 241 -9.00 13.09 -14.95
N SER A 242 -9.86 12.59 -15.84
CA SER A 242 -10.55 13.38 -16.86
C SER A 242 -12.06 13.12 -16.81
N SER A 243 -12.86 14.16 -16.98
CA SER A 243 -14.32 14.05 -16.98
C SER A 243 -14.83 13.56 -18.34
N LEU A 244 -15.67 12.53 -18.34
CA LEU A 244 -16.36 12.04 -19.53
C LEU A 244 -17.82 12.47 -19.58
N LEU A 245 -18.51 12.37 -18.44
CA LEU A 245 -19.90 12.77 -18.27
C LEU A 245 -20.08 13.40 -16.90
N SER A 246 -20.79 14.52 -16.84
CA SER A 246 -21.19 15.15 -15.59
C SER A 246 -22.61 15.67 -15.75
N THR A 247 -23.53 15.13 -14.95
CA THR A 247 -24.93 15.51 -14.87
C THR A 247 -25.32 15.64 -13.40
N GLU A 248 -26.55 16.05 -13.13
CA GLU A 248 -27.05 16.15 -11.74
C GLU A 248 -27.05 14.80 -10.99
N LYS A 249 -27.09 13.67 -11.69
CA LYS A 249 -27.19 12.33 -11.08
C LYS A 249 -26.05 11.38 -11.43
N ASP A 250 -25.30 11.66 -12.49
CA ASP A 250 -24.23 10.80 -12.98
C ASP A 250 -22.94 11.59 -13.14
N GLU A 251 -21.86 11.01 -12.62
CA GLU A 251 -20.51 11.48 -12.86
C GLU A 251 -19.66 10.31 -13.34
N LEU A 252 -19.18 10.38 -14.58
CA LEU A 252 -18.31 9.37 -15.19
C LEU A 252 -16.97 10.01 -15.55
N ARG A 253 -15.89 9.36 -15.13
CA ARG A 253 -14.53 9.84 -15.32
C ARG A 253 -13.61 8.72 -15.79
N LEU A 254 -12.55 9.10 -16.50
CA LEU A 254 -11.38 8.26 -16.68
C LEU A 254 -10.38 8.58 -15.57
N GLY A 255 -9.95 7.56 -14.84
CA GLY A 255 -8.94 7.65 -13.80
C GLY A 255 -7.63 6.96 -14.19
N PHE A 256 -6.52 7.55 -13.76
CA PHE A 256 -5.21 6.91 -13.74
C PHE A 256 -4.73 6.90 -12.28
N LEU A 257 -4.51 5.71 -11.74
CA LEU A 257 -4.22 5.49 -10.33
C LEU A 257 -2.93 4.67 -10.18
N GLN A 258 -2.34 4.76 -8.99
CA GLN A 258 -1.28 3.87 -8.56
C GLN A 258 -1.74 3.14 -7.31
N GLN A 259 -1.51 1.83 -7.29
CA GLN A 259 -1.84 0.97 -6.18
C GLN A 259 -0.60 0.25 -5.66
N ILE A 260 -0.53 0.12 -4.33
CA ILE A 260 0.30 -0.86 -3.66
C ILE A 260 -0.61 -1.71 -2.77
N SER A 261 -0.44 -3.02 -2.83
CA SER A 261 -1.18 -3.97 -2.01
C SER A 261 -0.27 -5.06 -1.49
N HIS A 262 -0.56 -5.53 -0.29
CA HIS A 262 0.15 -6.61 0.36
C HIS A 262 -0.86 -7.43 1.16
N VAL A 263 -0.87 -8.74 0.94
CA VAL A 263 -1.62 -9.73 1.71
C VAL A 263 -0.62 -10.79 2.11
N ASP A 264 -0.48 -11.02 3.41
CA ASP A 264 0.41 -11.99 4.02
C ASP A 264 -0.39 -12.71 5.09
N THR A 265 -0.93 -13.86 4.70
CA THR A 265 -1.78 -14.69 5.54
C THR A 265 -1.27 -16.12 5.46
N GLN A 266 -1.60 -16.94 6.45
CA GLN A 266 -1.31 -18.38 6.43
C GLN A 266 -1.83 -19.07 5.15
N ALA A 267 -2.93 -18.57 4.57
CA ALA A 267 -3.51 -19.14 3.36
C ALA A 267 -2.74 -18.73 2.10
N TYR A 268 -2.34 -17.47 1.97
CA TYR A 268 -1.58 -17.04 0.79
C TYR A 268 -0.87 -15.70 1.03
N GLU A 269 0.19 -15.55 0.24
CA GLU A 269 0.88 -14.28 0.06
C GLU A 269 0.59 -13.75 -1.35
N LEU A 270 0.19 -12.49 -1.44
CA LEU A 270 -0.03 -11.77 -2.69
C LEU A 270 0.21 -10.28 -2.50
N GLY A 271 1.12 -9.70 -3.27
CA GLY A 271 1.50 -8.32 -3.07
C GLY A 271 2.26 -7.77 -4.25
N GLY A 272 2.13 -6.48 -4.47
CA GLY A 272 2.77 -5.85 -5.61
C GLY A 272 2.35 -4.42 -5.80
N GLN A 273 2.85 -3.87 -6.90
CA GLN A 273 2.65 -2.49 -7.27
C GLN A 273 2.10 -2.41 -8.68
N SER A 274 0.98 -1.71 -8.82
CA SER A 274 0.29 -1.59 -10.10
C SER A 274 0.00 -0.14 -10.44
N LEU A 275 -0.03 0.10 -11.75
CA LEU A 275 -0.65 1.27 -12.33
C LEU A 275 -2.01 0.85 -12.89
N GLU A 276 -3.02 1.65 -12.62
CA GLU A 276 -4.40 1.33 -12.94
C GLU A 276 -4.99 2.41 -13.82
N PHE A 277 -5.74 1.98 -14.83
CA PHE A 277 -6.44 2.89 -15.74
C PHE A 277 -7.85 2.39 -15.99
N GLY A 278 -8.85 3.26 -15.85
CA GLY A 278 -10.21 2.85 -16.10
C GLY A 278 -11.28 3.87 -15.77
N LEU A 279 -12.50 3.38 -15.63
CA LEU A 279 -13.70 4.18 -15.45
C LEU A 279 -14.04 4.30 -13.96
N LEU A 280 -14.28 5.54 -13.53
CA LEU A 280 -14.81 5.87 -12.21
C LEU A 280 -16.21 6.48 -12.43
N HIS A 281 -17.23 5.83 -11.90
CA HIS A 281 -18.62 6.26 -12.01
C HIS A 281 -19.25 6.45 -10.64
N GLU A 282 -19.94 7.57 -10.45
CA GLU A 282 -20.79 7.80 -9.30
C GLU A 282 -22.22 8.13 -9.76
N ARG A 283 -23.19 7.41 -9.20
CA ARG A 283 -24.63 7.58 -9.44
C ARG A 283 -25.32 8.02 -8.17
N HIS A 284 -25.97 9.19 -8.19
CA HIS A 284 -26.85 9.64 -7.11
C HIS A 284 -28.28 9.16 -7.38
N PHE A 285 -28.85 8.40 -6.45
CA PHE A 285 -30.25 7.98 -6.53
C PHE A 285 -31.18 9.01 -5.87
N ASN A 286 -30.73 9.55 -4.74
CA ASN A 286 -31.39 10.63 -3.99
C ASN A 286 -30.34 11.34 -3.12
N ALA A 287 -30.75 12.32 -2.32
CA ALA A 287 -29.85 13.12 -1.48
C ALA A 287 -29.05 12.32 -0.44
N HIS A 288 -29.41 11.07 -0.15
CA HIS A 288 -28.82 10.26 0.91
C HIS A 288 -28.26 8.93 0.41
N SER A 289 -28.31 8.63 -0.88
CA SER A 289 -27.81 7.36 -1.40
C SER A 289 -27.19 7.50 -2.78
N LYS A 290 -26.01 6.89 -2.91
CA LYS A 290 -25.21 6.90 -4.13
C LYS A 290 -24.56 5.54 -4.34
N LEU A 291 -24.26 5.22 -5.59
CA LEU A 291 -23.47 4.05 -5.97
C LEU A 291 -22.17 4.54 -6.60
N ARG A 292 -21.05 4.10 -6.06
CA ARG A 292 -19.72 4.25 -6.65
C ARG A 292 -19.34 2.97 -7.37
N THR A 293 -18.80 3.11 -8.57
CA THR A 293 -18.33 2.00 -9.40
C THR A 293 -16.97 2.36 -9.98
N ALA A 294 -15.95 1.52 -9.77
CA ALA A 294 -14.69 1.60 -10.46
C ALA A 294 -14.48 0.32 -11.28
N LEU A 295 -14.17 0.47 -12.57
CA LEU A 295 -13.73 -0.64 -13.42
C LEU A 295 -12.36 -0.27 -13.97
N LEU A 296 -11.32 -0.93 -13.46
CA LEU A 296 -9.93 -0.57 -13.66
C LEU A 296 -9.20 -1.74 -14.33
N LEU A 297 -8.37 -1.43 -15.32
CA LEU A 297 -7.35 -2.35 -15.82
C LEU A 297 -6.09 -2.14 -14.99
N ASP A 298 -5.53 -3.22 -14.46
CA ASP A 298 -4.28 -3.17 -13.70
C ASP A 298 -3.11 -3.68 -14.53
N GLY A 299 -2.00 -2.94 -14.46
CA GLY A 299 -0.69 -3.40 -14.93
C GLY A 299 0.27 -3.41 -13.76
N SER A 300 0.56 -4.60 -13.23
CA SER A 300 1.52 -4.76 -12.15
C SER A 300 2.94 -4.81 -12.70
N LEU A 301 3.82 -3.94 -12.18
CA LEU A 301 5.23 -3.91 -12.58
C LEU A 301 5.96 -5.14 -12.06
N ILE A 302 5.72 -5.45 -10.78
CA ILE A 302 6.22 -6.61 -10.08
C ILE A 302 5.19 -7.00 -9.02
N THR A 303 4.87 -8.29 -8.99
CA THR A 303 3.94 -8.91 -8.06
C THR A 303 4.62 -10.15 -7.50
N GLY A 304 4.71 -10.22 -6.18
CA GLY A 304 5.05 -11.43 -5.45
C GLY A 304 3.79 -12.24 -5.18
N ILE A 305 3.86 -13.54 -5.41
CA ILE A 305 2.77 -14.47 -5.11
C ILE A 305 3.33 -15.78 -4.55
N SER A 306 2.83 -16.19 -3.38
CA SER A 306 3.15 -17.50 -2.78
C SER A 306 3.11 -18.60 -3.84
N SER A 307 4.02 -19.58 -3.75
CA SER A 307 4.20 -20.64 -4.73
C SER A 307 4.84 -21.87 -4.10
N GLU A 308 4.21 -23.03 -4.29
CA GLU A 308 4.66 -24.32 -3.77
C GLU A 308 5.96 -24.80 -4.43
N HIS A 309 6.38 -24.13 -5.51
CA HIS A 309 7.51 -24.51 -6.34
C HIS A 309 8.50 -23.36 -6.55
N SER A 310 8.50 -22.32 -5.72
CA SER A 310 9.37 -21.13 -5.86
C SER A 310 10.86 -21.43 -6.11
N GLY A 311 11.35 -22.60 -5.69
CA GLY A 311 12.64 -23.15 -6.07
C GLY A 311 13.87 -22.48 -5.43
N LYS A 312 13.66 -21.48 -4.55
CA LYS A 312 14.72 -20.81 -3.77
C LYS A 312 14.64 -21.24 -2.30
N ALA A 313 15.80 -21.47 -1.67
CA ALA A 313 15.88 -22.05 -0.33
C ALA A 313 15.23 -21.20 0.78
N ASN A 314 15.20 -19.87 0.62
CA ASN A 314 14.70 -18.93 1.63
C ASN A 314 13.45 -18.13 1.17
N ARG A 315 12.89 -18.42 -0.01
CA ARG A 315 11.75 -17.69 -0.57
C ARG A 315 10.71 -18.65 -1.11
N ASP A 316 9.48 -18.53 -0.67
CA ASP A 316 8.32 -19.39 -0.98
C ASP A 316 7.30 -18.71 -1.90
N TYR A 317 7.71 -17.67 -2.62
CA TYR A 317 6.90 -16.97 -3.60
C TYR A 317 7.65 -16.70 -4.91
N ASP A 318 6.88 -16.62 -5.99
CA ASP A 318 7.34 -16.29 -7.35
C ASP A 318 7.16 -14.79 -7.60
N TYR A 319 8.01 -14.23 -8.46
CA TYR A 319 7.93 -12.84 -8.91
C TYR A 319 7.59 -12.71 -10.38
N GLY A 320 6.73 -11.75 -10.70
CA GLY A 320 6.35 -11.49 -12.07
C GLY A 320 5.60 -10.19 -12.31
N PRO A 321 5.68 -9.60 -13.51
CA PRO A 321 4.73 -8.60 -13.95
C PRO A 321 3.39 -9.29 -14.22
N GLY A 322 2.36 -8.47 -14.33
CA GLY A 322 1.01 -8.99 -14.50
C GLY A 322 0.07 -7.98 -15.10
N LEU A 323 -1.01 -8.50 -15.66
CA LEU A 323 -2.13 -7.73 -16.16
C LEU A 323 -3.41 -8.28 -15.56
N GLY A 324 -4.33 -7.38 -15.25
CA GLY A 324 -5.57 -7.76 -14.61
C GLY A 324 -6.67 -6.74 -14.80
N MET A 325 -7.77 -7.01 -14.10
CA MET A 325 -8.90 -6.13 -14.00
C MET A 325 -9.44 -6.12 -12.57
N ASN A 326 -9.81 -4.94 -12.10
CA ASN A 326 -10.39 -4.71 -10.78
C ASN A 326 -11.76 -4.03 -10.94
N LEU A 327 -12.79 -4.63 -10.34
CA LEU A 327 -14.13 -4.07 -10.20
C LEU A 327 -14.37 -3.73 -8.74
N GLN A 328 -14.73 -2.48 -8.48
CA GLN A 328 -15.12 -2.00 -7.16
C GLN A 328 -16.52 -1.41 -7.23
N LEU A 329 -17.40 -1.82 -6.33
CA LEU A 329 -18.72 -1.25 -6.14
C LEU A 329 -18.90 -0.87 -4.68
N ALA A 330 -19.42 0.31 -4.42
CA ALA A 330 -19.80 0.73 -3.08
C ALA A 330 -21.17 1.42 -3.13
N TYR A 331 -22.18 0.78 -2.53
CA TYR A 331 -23.46 1.42 -2.27
C TYR A 331 -23.38 2.18 -0.95
N MET A 332 -23.50 3.48 -1.05
CA MET A 332 -23.35 4.42 0.05
C MET A 332 -24.72 4.90 0.52
N ARG A 333 -24.89 5.04 1.84
CA ARG A 333 -25.98 5.78 2.46
C ARG A 333 -25.41 6.89 3.34
N GLY A 334 -25.53 8.14 2.89
CA GLY A 334 -24.70 9.23 3.42
C GLY A 334 -23.22 8.95 3.12
N ASP A 335 -22.38 9.03 4.15
CA ASP A 335 -20.95 8.71 4.07
C ASP A 335 -20.64 7.23 4.38
N TRP A 336 -21.68 6.46 4.72
CA TRP A 336 -21.55 5.06 5.13
C TRP A 336 -21.57 4.11 3.95
N GLU A 337 -20.58 3.22 3.85
CA GLU A 337 -20.52 2.12 2.88
C GLU A 337 -21.34 0.93 3.36
N VAL A 338 -22.59 0.86 2.94
CA VAL A 338 -23.52 -0.18 3.41
C VAL A 338 -23.23 -1.54 2.76
N LEU A 339 -22.88 -1.52 1.48
CA LEU A 339 -22.54 -2.73 0.72
C LEU A 339 -21.37 -2.42 -0.19
N THR A 340 -20.29 -3.19 -0.07
CA THR A 340 -19.13 -3.09 -0.95
C THR A 340 -18.85 -4.44 -1.61
N LEU A 341 -18.45 -4.39 -2.88
CA LEU A 341 -17.95 -5.52 -3.65
C LEU A 341 -16.63 -5.11 -4.28
N GLU A 342 -15.56 -5.82 -3.97
CA GLU A 342 -14.30 -5.76 -4.72
C GLU A 342 -14.07 -7.12 -5.36
N ALA A 343 -13.86 -7.15 -6.67
CA ALA A 343 -13.53 -8.36 -7.41
C ALA A 343 -12.36 -8.07 -8.33
N SER A 344 -11.34 -8.92 -8.32
CA SER A 344 -10.19 -8.76 -9.19
C SER A 344 -9.76 -10.07 -9.84
N THR A 345 -9.18 -9.96 -11.02
CA THR A 345 -8.48 -11.05 -11.69
C THR A 345 -7.15 -10.55 -12.18
N SER A 346 -6.09 -11.35 -12.03
CA SER A 346 -4.78 -11.02 -12.56
C SER A 346 -4.11 -12.25 -13.17
N HIS A 347 -3.31 -12.00 -14.20
CA HIS A 347 -2.44 -12.98 -14.81
C HIS A 347 -1.00 -12.54 -14.64
N ILE A 348 -0.24 -13.31 -13.85
CA ILE A 348 1.14 -13.01 -13.47
C ILE A 348 2.06 -13.97 -14.21
N MET A 349 3.04 -13.44 -14.93
CA MET A 349 4.05 -14.23 -15.63
C MET A 349 5.29 -14.37 -14.76
N VAL A 350 5.73 -15.59 -14.45
CA VAL A 350 6.89 -15.77 -13.57
C VAL A 350 8.17 -15.34 -14.31
N LEU A 351 8.81 -14.29 -13.79
CA LEU A 351 10.16 -13.86 -14.20
C LEU A 351 11.25 -14.48 -13.32
N ASP A 352 10.98 -14.65 -12.02
CA ASP A 352 11.94 -15.21 -11.07
C ASP A 352 11.21 -16.13 -10.10
N GLY A 353 11.66 -17.39 -10.04
CA GLY A 353 10.93 -18.49 -9.41
C GLY A 353 10.73 -19.67 -10.36
N SER A 354 9.69 -20.48 -10.15
CA SER A 354 9.40 -21.59 -11.05
C SER A 354 8.75 -21.13 -12.35
N LYS A 355 9.41 -21.43 -13.47
CA LYS A 355 8.95 -21.00 -14.79
C LYS A 355 7.51 -21.43 -15.05
N GLY A 356 6.65 -20.47 -15.33
CA GLY A 356 5.22 -20.67 -15.39
C GLY A 356 4.42 -19.37 -15.36
N SER A 357 3.16 -19.48 -14.92
CA SER A 357 2.27 -18.34 -14.74
C SER A 357 1.23 -18.62 -13.67
N HIS A 358 0.70 -17.56 -13.06
CA HIS A 358 -0.40 -17.63 -12.10
C HIS A 358 -1.60 -16.88 -12.65
N GLN A 359 -2.78 -17.49 -12.53
CA GLN A 359 -4.06 -16.82 -12.70
C GLN A 359 -4.69 -16.69 -11.33
N VAL A 360 -4.91 -15.45 -10.89
CA VAL A 360 -5.44 -15.14 -9.57
C VAL A 360 -6.81 -14.52 -9.71
N PHE A 361 -7.72 -14.90 -8.83
CA PHE A 361 -9.02 -14.28 -8.65
C PHE A 361 -9.19 -13.97 -7.17
N THR A 362 -9.59 -12.74 -6.87
CA THR A 362 -9.97 -12.35 -5.52
C THR A 362 -11.36 -11.74 -5.54
N GLY A 363 -12.14 -12.00 -4.49
CA GLY A 363 -13.46 -11.42 -4.29
C GLY A 363 -13.66 -11.07 -2.83
N GLN A 364 -14.25 -9.91 -2.58
CA GLN A 364 -14.60 -9.40 -1.26
C GLN A 364 -16.01 -8.82 -1.35
N LEU A 365 -16.93 -9.34 -0.54
CA LEU A 365 -18.29 -8.83 -0.41
C LEU A 365 -18.54 -8.46 1.05
N GLN A 366 -18.68 -7.17 1.34
CA GLN A 366 -18.91 -6.64 2.67
C GLN A 366 -20.30 -6.03 2.78
N ALA A 367 -20.99 -6.30 3.89
CA ALA A 367 -22.14 -5.53 4.32
C ALA A 367 -21.83 -4.92 5.69
N ASP A 368 -21.93 -3.60 5.84
CA ASP A 368 -21.74 -2.90 7.11
C ASP A 368 -22.96 -2.02 7.38
N ILE A 369 -23.75 -2.37 8.39
CA ILE A 369 -25.03 -1.72 8.65
C ILE A 369 -24.88 -0.80 9.87
N PRO A 370 -25.23 0.50 9.75
CA PRO A 370 -25.23 1.40 10.90
C PRO A 370 -26.27 0.95 11.92
N VAL A 371 -25.83 0.76 13.17
CA VAL A 371 -26.67 0.33 14.30
C VAL A 371 -27.01 1.50 15.20
N PHE A 372 -26.03 2.34 15.52
CA PHE A 372 -26.21 3.50 16.39
C PHE A 372 -25.14 4.57 16.16
N GLU A 373 -25.55 5.79 15.78
CA GLU A 373 -24.63 6.90 15.47
C GLU A 373 -23.49 6.48 14.54
N HIS A 374 -22.27 6.41 15.08
CA HIS A 374 -21.03 6.05 14.39
C HIS A 374 -20.73 4.54 14.41
N LEU A 375 -21.55 3.74 15.11
CA LEU A 375 -21.34 2.31 15.31
C LEU A 375 -22.10 1.48 14.27
N GLY A 376 -21.40 0.52 13.68
CA GLY A 376 -21.95 -0.46 12.76
C GLY A 376 -21.71 -1.89 13.18
N LEU A 377 -22.50 -2.77 12.58
CA LEU A 377 -22.34 -4.22 12.64
C LEU A 377 -22.26 -4.72 11.21
N GLY A 378 -21.18 -5.44 10.91
CA GLY A 378 -20.92 -5.90 9.56
C GLY A 378 -20.48 -7.34 9.48
N THR A 379 -20.56 -7.85 8.25
CA THR A 379 -20.04 -9.14 7.84
C THR A 379 -19.33 -9.00 6.50
N GLU A 380 -18.33 -9.85 6.28
CA GLU A 380 -17.64 -9.90 5.00
C GLU A 380 -17.30 -11.32 4.61
N LEU A 381 -17.45 -11.61 3.32
CA LEU A 381 -16.95 -12.83 2.70
C LEU A 381 -15.79 -12.48 1.76
N ASN A 382 -14.62 -13.06 2.02
CA ASN A 382 -13.50 -13.07 1.07
C ASN A 382 -13.33 -14.43 0.43
N TRP A 383 -12.89 -14.38 -0.83
CA TRP A 383 -12.55 -15.54 -1.62
C TRP A 383 -11.26 -15.26 -2.39
N PHE A 384 -10.36 -16.23 -2.36
CA PHE A 384 -9.14 -16.27 -3.15
C PHE A 384 -9.12 -17.58 -3.93
N HIS A 385 -8.79 -17.49 -5.21
CA HIS A 385 -8.54 -18.64 -6.07
C HIS A 385 -7.32 -18.37 -6.93
N ARG A 386 -6.38 -19.31 -6.94
CA ARG A 386 -5.18 -19.24 -7.76
C ARG A 386 -4.99 -20.54 -8.52
N HIS A 387 -4.79 -20.42 -9.82
CA HIS A 387 -4.34 -21.50 -10.68
C HIS A 387 -2.93 -21.19 -11.17
N SER A 388 -1.96 -21.94 -10.65
CA SER A 388 -0.55 -21.87 -11.06
C SER A 388 -0.27 -22.95 -12.09
N ARG A 389 0.28 -22.56 -13.24
CA ARG A 389 0.76 -23.48 -14.27
C ARG A 389 2.27 -23.40 -14.35
N PHE A 390 2.93 -24.55 -14.30
CA PHE A 390 4.38 -24.63 -14.32
C PHE A 390 4.86 -25.45 -15.52
N ASP A 391 6.00 -25.07 -16.09
CA ASP A 391 6.58 -25.77 -17.24
C ASP A 391 7.09 -27.17 -16.87
N THR A 392 7.60 -27.32 -15.64
CA THR A 392 8.31 -28.52 -15.17
C THR A 392 7.66 -29.21 -13.98
N TYR A 393 6.65 -28.60 -13.36
CA TYR A 393 5.96 -29.10 -12.19
C TYR A 393 4.47 -29.27 -12.47
N PRO A 394 3.74 -30.09 -11.70
CA PRO A 394 2.29 -30.17 -11.81
C PRO A 394 1.62 -28.81 -11.54
N ASP A 395 0.52 -28.55 -12.23
CA ASP A 395 -0.32 -27.38 -11.95
C ASP A 395 -0.83 -27.43 -10.50
N VAL A 396 -0.92 -26.26 -9.88
CA VAL A 396 -1.43 -26.12 -8.51
C VAL A 396 -2.68 -25.26 -8.52
N LEU A 397 -3.73 -25.77 -7.89
CA LEU A 397 -4.96 -25.04 -7.59
C LEU A 397 -4.99 -24.75 -6.10
N LYS A 398 -5.17 -23.48 -5.74
CA LYS A 398 -5.32 -23.05 -4.35
C LYS A 398 -6.59 -22.23 -4.20
N GLU A 399 -7.36 -22.53 -3.16
CA GLU A 399 -8.59 -21.84 -2.82
C GLU A 399 -8.62 -21.54 -1.33
N ALA A 400 -8.97 -20.29 -1.00
CA ALA A 400 -9.18 -19.88 0.37
C ALA A 400 -10.47 -19.08 0.49
N TYR A 401 -11.18 -19.30 1.59
CA TYR A 401 -12.40 -18.59 1.95
C TYR A 401 -12.22 -17.98 3.33
N GLN A 402 -12.75 -16.77 3.51
CA GLN A 402 -12.73 -16.12 4.81
C GLN A 402 -14.10 -15.51 5.08
N LEU A 403 -14.64 -15.77 6.27
CA LEU A 403 -15.86 -15.12 6.75
C LEU A 403 -15.51 -14.26 7.95
N ARG A 404 -15.93 -12.98 7.91
CA ARG A 404 -15.70 -11.99 8.96
C ARG A 404 -17.02 -11.53 9.55
N ILE A 405 -17.03 -11.31 10.86
CA ILE A 405 -18.10 -10.62 11.59
C ILE A 405 -17.43 -9.59 12.48
N PHE A 406 -17.88 -8.34 12.39
CA PHE A 406 -17.17 -7.23 13.02
C PHE A 406 -18.09 -6.12 13.50
N LEU A 407 -17.56 -5.32 14.42
CA LEU A 407 -18.08 -4.01 14.77
C LEU A 407 -17.24 -2.95 14.04
N SER A 408 -17.90 -1.92 13.54
CA SER A 408 -17.25 -0.79 12.86
C SER A 408 -17.53 0.51 13.60
N VAL A 409 -16.58 1.45 13.55
CA VAL A 409 -16.73 2.81 14.07
C VAL A 409 -16.28 3.79 13.00
N HIS A 410 -17.18 4.68 12.57
CA HIS A 410 -16.98 5.61 11.44
C HIS A 410 -16.89 7.06 11.91
N TYR A 411 -15.94 7.83 11.37
CA TYR A 411 -15.68 9.25 11.68
C TYR A 411 -15.49 10.10 10.43
#